data_AF-A0A1I3IH65-F1
#
_entry.id   AF-A0A1I3IH65-F1
#
_cell.length_a   1.000
_cell.length_b   1.000
_cell.length_c   1.000
_cell.angle_alpha   90.00
_cell.angle_beta   90.00
_cell.angle_gamma   90.00
#
_symmetry.space_group_name_H-M   'P 1'
#
loop_
_entity.id
_entity.type
_entity.pdbx_description
1 polymer ?
#
loop_
_entity_poly.entity_id
_entity_poly.type
_entity_poly.pdbx_seq_one_letter_code
_entity_poly.pdbx_strand_id
1 'polypeptide(L)'
;TMFYGASSFNQDIGGWDIGSVTTMAGMFSGSGMSLENMDATLEGWAKLDTTAGETAIQSGVDLTTADYTDATAVQYLRDHYGWNISGTLSGGAVAGDNAADDTMDYSAEAISQILHGLGGNDSITGGSAADSIYGGAGDDTLTGGAGWDTFWVTFEDAGNDTITDFDATAGGDVLDISQLLIGYTGTLGDFVTAADDGSGGTLLTIDHDGTGALDSPVTVDLEGVTFGATVLDDLLANGNLTVI
;
A
#
# COMPACT_ATOMS: atom_id res chain seq x y z
N THR A 1 3.42 -6.61 28.83
CA THR A 1 3.43 -6.09 27.45
C THR A 1 3.17 -4.59 27.53
N MET A 2 3.70 -3.76 26.62
CA MET A 2 3.87 -2.31 26.87
C MET A 2 2.56 -1.51 26.98
N PHE A 3 1.58 -1.74 26.10
CA PHE A 3 0.33 -0.98 26.04
C PHE A 3 -0.92 -1.80 26.37
N TYR A 4 -0.75 -2.96 27.01
CA TYR A 4 -1.86 -3.83 27.36
C TYR A 4 -2.81 -3.17 28.36
N GLY A 5 -4.09 -3.12 27.99
CA GLY A 5 -5.13 -2.45 28.78
C GLY A 5 -4.97 -0.94 28.86
N ALA A 6 -4.05 -0.33 28.09
CA ALA A 6 -3.87 1.11 28.04
C ALA A 6 -4.97 1.75 27.17
N SER A 7 -6.19 1.79 27.68
CA SER A 7 -7.39 2.24 26.95
C SER A 7 -7.38 3.70 26.49
N SER A 8 -6.42 4.50 26.95
CA SER A 8 -6.19 5.88 26.50
C SER A 8 -5.03 6.02 25.51
N PHE A 9 -4.27 4.96 25.26
CA PHE A 9 -3.19 4.97 24.28
C PHE A 9 -3.76 4.85 22.87
N ASN A 10 -3.54 5.87 22.04
CA ASN A 10 -3.98 5.94 20.66
C ASN A 10 -3.01 6.83 19.86
N GLN A 11 -1.81 6.34 19.59
CA GLN A 11 -0.76 7.10 18.91
C GLN A 11 -0.12 6.20 17.86
N ASP A 12 0.14 6.76 16.68
CA ASP A 12 1.02 6.18 15.69
C ASP A 12 2.45 6.04 16.25
N ILE A 13 2.99 4.83 16.15
CA ILE A 13 4.36 4.48 16.53
C ILE A 13 5.11 3.75 15.41
N GLY A 14 4.64 3.87 14.15
CA GLY A 14 5.27 3.25 12.99
C GLY A 14 6.72 3.69 12.78
N GLY A 15 7.06 4.93 13.16
CA GLY A 15 8.44 5.44 13.10
C GLY A 15 9.36 5.01 14.25
N TRP A 16 8.97 4.06 15.10
CA TRP A 16 9.84 3.56 16.17
C TRP A 16 10.84 2.54 15.65
N ASP A 17 12.11 2.65 16.08
CA ASP A 17 13.13 1.62 15.81
C ASP A 17 12.80 0.33 16.57
N ILE A 18 12.33 -0.68 15.82
CA ILE A 18 11.99 -2.02 16.32
C ILE A 18 13.11 -3.05 16.10
N GLY A 19 14.31 -2.63 15.70
CA GLY A 19 15.41 -3.53 15.35
C GLY A 19 15.97 -4.40 16.48
N SER A 20 15.52 -4.19 17.72
CA SER A 20 15.88 -5.03 18.87
C SER A 20 14.70 -5.85 19.42
N VAL A 21 13.52 -5.75 18.82
CA VAL A 21 12.30 -6.38 19.31
C VAL A 21 12.28 -7.86 18.94
N THR A 22 11.99 -8.72 19.92
CA THR A 22 11.81 -10.16 19.69
C THR A 22 10.37 -10.63 19.89
N THR A 23 9.54 -9.85 20.60
CA THR A 23 8.11 -10.12 20.77
C THR A 23 7.35 -8.87 21.19
N MET A 24 6.18 -8.67 20.59
CA MET A 24 5.15 -7.69 20.93
C MET A 24 3.80 -8.36 21.16
N ALA A 25 3.82 -9.64 21.55
CA ALA A 25 2.61 -10.40 21.85
C ALA A 25 1.80 -9.67 22.93
N GLY A 26 0.51 -9.47 22.70
CA GLY A 26 -0.39 -8.75 23.61
C GLY A 26 -0.05 -7.27 23.83
N MET A 27 0.77 -6.63 22.98
CA MET A 27 1.16 -5.23 23.15
C MET A 27 -0.03 -4.28 23.10
N PHE A 28 -0.95 -4.46 22.15
CA PHE A 28 -2.10 -3.57 21.95
C PHE A 28 -3.43 -4.11 22.47
N SER A 29 -3.44 -5.30 23.09
CA SER A 29 -4.70 -5.91 23.57
C SER A 29 -5.36 -5.03 24.64
N GLY A 30 -6.61 -4.61 24.36
CA GLY A 30 -7.36 -3.70 25.24
C GLY A 30 -6.81 -2.28 25.31
N SER A 31 -5.93 -1.89 24.38
CA SER A 31 -5.52 -0.49 24.21
C SER A 31 -6.62 0.35 23.54
N GLY A 32 -6.44 1.67 23.51
CA GLY A 32 -7.33 2.61 22.82
C GLY A 32 -6.97 2.88 21.36
N MET A 33 -6.10 2.05 20.77
CA MET A 33 -5.58 2.24 19.42
C MET A 33 -6.71 2.27 18.39
N SER A 34 -6.79 3.32 17.57
CA SER A 34 -7.71 3.42 16.44
C SER A 34 -7.19 2.63 15.23
N LEU A 35 -8.08 2.37 14.27
CA LEU A 35 -7.74 1.77 12.97
C LEU A 35 -6.63 2.59 12.29
N GLU A 36 -6.85 3.89 12.11
CA GLU A 36 -5.90 4.83 11.52
C GLU A 36 -4.48 4.76 12.14
N ASN A 37 -4.36 4.77 13.46
CA ASN A 37 -3.03 4.71 14.09
C ASN A 37 -2.43 3.29 14.03
N MET A 38 -3.27 2.25 14.02
CA MET A 38 -2.80 0.86 13.89
C MET A 38 -2.27 0.61 12.48
N ASP A 39 -2.98 1.06 11.46
CA ASP A 39 -2.57 0.94 10.05
C ASP A 39 -1.26 1.69 9.82
N ALA A 40 -1.17 2.97 10.21
CA ALA A 40 0.08 3.74 10.16
C ALA A 40 1.24 3.09 10.93
N THR A 41 0.95 2.42 12.05
CA THR A 41 1.96 1.68 12.81
C THR A 41 2.44 0.44 12.06
N LEU A 42 1.53 -0.31 11.44
CA LEU A 42 1.85 -1.52 10.68
C LEU A 42 2.62 -1.18 9.40
N GLU A 43 2.18 -0.16 8.67
CA GLU A 43 2.87 0.38 7.49
C GLU A 43 4.28 0.83 7.84
N GLY A 44 4.44 1.63 8.89
CA GLY A 44 5.75 2.09 9.35
C GLY A 44 6.69 0.96 9.74
N TRP A 45 6.18 -0.09 10.39
CA TRP A 45 6.99 -1.27 10.75
C TRP A 45 7.25 -2.24 9.58
N ALA A 46 6.47 -2.14 8.50
CA ALA A 46 6.72 -2.87 7.27
C ALA A 46 7.81 -2.20 6.42
N LYS A 47 8.00 -0.88 6.59
CA LYS A 47 8.96 -0.06 5.85
C LYS A 47 10.26 0.14 6.62
N LEU A 48 11.37 -0.45 6.18
CA LEU A 48 12.69 -0.21 6.77
C LEU A 48 13.18 1.22 6.45
N ASP A 49 12.81 2.19 7.28
CA ASP A 49 13.23 3.58 7.11
C ASP A 49 14.50 3.89 7.93
N THR A 50 15.64 3.56 7.33
CA THR A 50 16.95 3.89 7.92
C THR A 50 17.19 5.40 8.07
N THR A 51 16.45 6.24 7.35
CA THR A 51 16.53 7.71 7.47
C THR A 51 15.80 8.19 8.72
N ALA A 52 14.69 7.55 9.09
CA ALA A 52 13.98 7.75 10.36
C ALA A 52 14.73 7.17 11.58
N GLY A 53 15.80 6.41 11.34
CA GLY A 53 16.66 5.84 12.37
C GLY A 53 16.32 4.39 12.74
N GLU A 54 15.47 3.73 11.97
CA GLU A 54 15.23 2.30 12.14
C GLU A 54 16.49 1.51 11.75
N THR A 55 16.85 0.53 12.59
CA THR A 55 18.10 -0.20 12.43
C THR A 55 17.93 -1.54 11.73
N ALA A 56 16.75 -2.15 11.83
CA ALA A 56 16.36 -3.39 11.16
C ALA A 56 14.88 -3.68 11.44
N ILE A 57 14.24 -4.44 10.55
CA ILE A 57 13.00 -5.15 10.87
C ILE A 57 13.37 -6.59 11.25
N GLN A 58 12.97 -7.03 12.45
CA GLN A 58 13.32 -8.35 12.97
C GLN A 58 12.45 -9.44 12.34
N SER A 59 13.00 -10.62 12.08
CA SER A 59 12.21 -11.75 11.59
C SER A 59 11.49 -12.50 12.72
N GLY A 60 10.31 -13.04 12.47
CA GLY A 60 9.65 -13.98 13.38
C GLY A 60 9.09 -13.35 14.67
N VAL A 61 8.72 -12.07 14.62
CA VAL A 61 8.16 -11.36 15.77
C VAL A 61 6.70 -11.77 15.99
N ASP A 62 6.35 -12.15 17.22
CA ASP A 62 4.95 -12.31 17.62
C ASP A 62 4.33 -10.93 17.90
N LEU A 63 3.22 -10.58 17.23
CA LEU A 63 2.47 -9.34 17.46
C LEU A 63 0.99 -9.65 17.72
N THR A 64 0.42 -8.96 18.71
CA THR A 64 -1.05 -8.86 18.85
C THR A 64 -1.45 -7.42 18.64
N THR A 65 -2.08 -7.16 17.48
CA THR A 65 -2.56 -5.84 17.08
C THR A 65 -3.85 -5.47 17.81
N ALA A 66 -4.26 -4.21 17.68
CA ALA A 66 -5.68 -3.86 17.81
C ALA A 66 -6.40 -4.23 16.50
N ASP A 67 -7.64 -3.77 16.33
CA ASP A 67 -8.31 -3.86 15.03
C ASP A 67 -7.54 -2.99 14.00
N TYR A 68 -7.51 -3.44 12.74
CA TYR A 68 -6.80 -2.78 11.64
C TYR A 68 -7.64 -2.85 10.36
N THR A 69 -7.33 -1.99 9.39
CA THR A 69 -7.89 -2.08 8.03
C THR A 69 -6.85 -2.48 6.99
N ASP A 70 -5.57 -2.16 7.21
CA ASP A 70 -4.52 -2.49 6.25
C ASP A 70 -4.11 -3.97 6.33
N ALA A 71 -4.78 -4.80 5.53
CA ALA A 71 -4.45 -6.21 5.42
C ALA A 71 -3.13 -6.44 4.67
N THR A 72 -2.76 -5.54 3.76
CA THR A 72 -1.56 -5.65 2.92
C THR A 72 -0.30 -5.50 3.79
N ALA A 73 -0.22 -4.52 4.70
CA ALA A 73 0.92 -4.39 5.62
C ALA A 73 1.08 -5.60 6.55
N VAL A 74 -0.04 -6.12 7.08
CA VAL A 74 -0.02 -7.33 7.91
C VAL A 74 0.51 -8.53 7.12
N GLN A 75 0.11 -8.64 5.84
CA GLN A 75 0.50 -9.76 4.99
C GLN A 75 1.96 -9.66 4.57
N TYR A 76 2.43 -8.46 4.20
CA TYR A 76 3.84 -8.20 3.92
C TYR A 76 4.74 -8.56 5.12
N LEU A 77 4.38 -8.15 6.34
CA LEU A 77 5.13 -8.50 7.55
C LEU A 77 5.19 -10.03 7.80
N ARG A 78 4.13 -10.76 7.45
CA ARG A 78 4.08 -12.23 7.57
C ARG A 78 4.97 -12.89 6.54
N ASP A 79 4.92 -12.47 5.29
CA ASP A 79 5.61 -13.17 4.21
C ASP A 79 7.08 -12.78 4.12
N HIS A 80 7.37 -11.48 4.21
CA HIS A 80 8.72 -10.97 4.08
C HIS A 80 9.54 -11.20 5.37
N TYR A 81 8.95 -10.95 6.54
CA TYR A 81 9.66 -11.03 7.82
C TYR A 81 9.25 -12.23 8.68
N GLY A 82 8.28 -13.05 8.26
CA GLY A 82 7.86 -14.23 9.03
C GLY A 82 7.13 -13.90 10.33
N TRP A 83 6.54 -12.71 10.46
CA TRP A 83 5.87 -12.30 11.70
C TRP A 83 4.64 -13.16 11.99
N ASN A 84 4.39 -13.43 13.26
CA ASN A 84 3.17 -14.09 13.73
C ASN A 84 2.21 -13.04 14.29
N ILE A 85 1.39 -12.50 13.39
CA ILE A 85 0.47 -11.40 13.70
C ILE A 85 -0.94 -11.94 13.97
N SER A 86 -1.46 -11.60 15.15
CA SER A 86 -2.84 -11.86 15.57
C SER A 86 -3.60 -10.55 15.73
N GLY A 87 -4.85 -10.51 15.27
CA GLY A 87 -5.65 -9.31 15.23
C GLY A 87 -6.96 -9.54 14.51
N THR A 88 -7.71 -8.48 14.24
CA THR A 88 -8.98 -8.55 13.50
C THR A 88 -8.97 -7.49 12.41
N LEU A 89 -9.09 -7.95 11.16
CA LEU A 89 -9.43 -7.07 10.04
C LEU A 89 -10.85 -6.54 10.28
N SER A 90 -11.00 -5.22 10.28
CA SER A 90 -12.21 -4.51 10.69
C SER A 90 -12.48 -3.33 9.76
N GLY A 91 -13.28 -2.35 10.21
CA GLY A 91 -13.50 -1.11 9.46
C GLY A 91 -14.25 -1.25 8.13
N GLY A 92 -14.71 -2.45 7.78
CA GLY A 92 -15.31 -2.75 6.48
C GLY A 92 -14.30 -3.16 5.42
N ALA A 93 -13.01 -3.26 5.75
CA ALA A 93 -11.99 -3.77 4.84
C ALA A 93 -12.23 -5.24 4.50
N VAL A 94 -11.97 -5.58 3.24
CA VAL A 94 -12.08 -6.92 2.71
C VAL A 94 -10.75 -7.32 2.11
N ALA A 95 -10.35 -8.56 2.36
CA ALA A 95 -9.12 -9.12 1.82
C ALA A 95 -9.39 -10.44 1.07
N GLY A 96 -8.63 -10.68 0.02
CA GLY A 96 -8.51 -11.96 -0.68
C GLY A 96 -7.74 -13.01 0.14
N ASP A 97 -7.30 -14.05 -0.55
CA ASP A 97 -6.37 -15.07 -0.08
C ASP A 97 -4.92 -14.66 -0.40
N ASN A 98 -3.96 -15.23 0.31
CA ASN A 98 -2.55 -14.90 0.10
C ASN A 98 -1.84 -15.79 -0.94
N ALA A 99 -2.48 -16.88 -1.37
CA ALA A 99 -1.84 -17.91 -2.19
C ALA A 99 -2.59 -18.16 -3.50
N ALA A 100 -3.58 -17.34 -3.84
CA ALA A 100 -4.47 -17.57 -4.96
C ALA A 100 -4.76 -16.27 -5.70
N ASP A 101 -4.94 -16.40 -7.01
CA ASP A 101 -5.46 -15.34 -7.86
C ASP A 101 -6.96 -15.16 -7.57
N ASP A 102 -7.33 -14.03 -7.00
CA ASP A 102 -8.70 -13.71 -6.60
C ASP A 102 -9.46 -12.91 -7.66
N THR A 103 -10.79 -12.98 -7.56
CA THR A 103 -11.68 -12.10 -8.32
C THR A 103 -12.63 -11.42 -7.35
N MET A 104 -12.39 -10.14 -7.12
CA MET A 104 -13.15 -9.29 -6.20
C MET A 104 -13.97 -8.28 -7.00
N ASP A 105 -15.27 -8.57 -7.21
CA ASP A 105 -16.17 -7.71 -7.98
C ASP A 105 -17.17 -6.99 -7.07
N TYR A 106 -16.93 -5.70 -6.88
CA TYR A 106 -17.75 -4.76 -6.11
C TYR A 106 -18.47 -3.74 -7.00
N SER A 107 -18.55 -3.99 -8.32
CA SER A 107 -19.16 -3.07 -9.30
C SER A 107 -20.64 -2.73 -9.05
N ALA A 108 -21.34 -3.54 -8.25
CA ALA A 108 -22.71 -3.30 -7.84
C ALA A 108 -22.85 -2.43 -6.58
N GLU A 109 -21.75 -2.14 -5.89
CA GLU A 109 -21.75 -1.41 -4.62
C GLU A 109 -21.74 0.12 -4.83
N ALA A 110 -22.40 0.81 -3.91
CA ALA A 110 -22.59 2.27 -3.95
C ALA A 110 -21.99 2.98 -2.73
N ILE A 111 -21.17 2.27 -1.95
CA ILE A 111 -20.47 2.78 -0.78
C ILE A 111 -18.97 2.53 -0.98
N SER A 112 -18.16 3.39 -0.38
CA SER A 112 -16.70 3.27 -0.39
C SER A 112 -16.27 1.92 0.19
N GLN A 113 -15.36 1.25 -0.51
CA GLN A 113 -14.74 -0.01 -0.15
C GLN A 113 -13.27 0.19 0.22
N ILE A 114 -12.76 -0.74 1.02
CA ILE A 114 -11.32 -0.93 1.23
C ILE A 114 -11.03 -2.37 0.83
N LEU A 115 -10.40 -2.56 -0.33
CA LEU A 115 -10.21 -3.85 -0.99
C LEU A 115 -8.72 -4.18 -1.03
N HIS A 116 -8.36 -5.37 -0.54
CA HIS A 116 -7.00 -5.90 -0.59
C HIS A 116 -7.00 -7.23 -1.34
N GLY A 117 -6.26 -7.35 -2.44
CA GLY A 117 -6.06 -8.64 -3.12
C GLY A 117 -5.21 -9.59 -2.27
N LEU A 118 -4.14 -9.04 -1.69
CA LEU A 118 -3.11 -9.72 -0.89
C LEU A 118 -2.03 -10.38 -1.72
N GLY A 119 -2.12 -11.65 -2.05
CA GLY A 119 -1.03 -12.38 -2.68
C GLY A 119 -1.55 -13.27 -3.80
N GLY A 120 -1.02 -13.12 -5.00
CA GLY A 120 -1.60 -13.73 -6.20
C GLY A 120 -1.75 -12.68 -7.29
N ASN A 121 -2.21 -13.08 -8.48
CA ASN A 121 -2.48 -12.13 -9.56
C ASN A 121 -3.99 -11.85 -9.59
N ASP A 122 -4.40 -10.81 -8.88
CA ASP A 122 -5.78 -10.55 -8.53
C ASP A 122 -6.51 -9.70 -9.57
N SER A 123 -7.82 -9.93 -9.71
CA SER A 123 -8.71 -9.07 -10.48
C SER A 123 -9.66 -8.37 -9.52
N ILE A 124 -9.43 -7.08 -9.30
CA ILE A 124 -10.21 -6.27 -8.35
C ILE A 124 -10.99 -5.20 -9.11
N THR A 125 -12.30 -5.13 -8.85
CA THR A 125 -13.20 -4.12 -9.40
C THR A 125 -13.96 -3.44 -8.27
N GLY A 126 -13.73 -2.15 -8.10
CA GLY A 126 -14.48 -1.26 -7.20
C GLY A 126 -15.90 -0.98 -7.69
N GLY A 127 -16.57 -0.09 -6.98
CA GLY A 127 -17.97 0.26 -7.16
C GLY A 127 -18.16 1.62 -7.82
N SER A 128 -19.14 2.37 -7.29
CA SER A 128 -19.51 3.70 -7.79
C SER A 128 -19.19 4.84 -6.81
N ALA A 129 -18.52 4.52 -5.71
CA ALA A 129 -18.05 5.46 -4.71
C ALA A 129 -16.52 5.50 -4.75
N ALA A 130 -15.91 6.49 -4.09
CA ALA A 130 -14.46 6.55 -3.94
C ALA A 130 -13.96 5.37 -3.10
N ASP A 131 -13.26 4.45 -3.74
CA ASP A 131 -12.75 3.21 -3.15
C ASP A 131 -11.25 3.30 -2.86
N SER A 132 -10.77 2.46 -1.94
CA SER A 132 -9.35 2.24 -1.69
C SER A 132 -8.99 0.82 -2.11
N ILE A 133 -8.13 0.69 -3.11
CA ILE A 133 -7.79 -0.58 -3.76
C ILE A 133 -6.30 -0.84 -3.59
N TYR A 134 -5.98 -1.98 -3.01
CA TYR A 134 -4.64 -2.51 -2.84
C TYR A 134 -4.58 -3.83 -3.60
N GLY A 135 -3.77 -3.92 -4.65
CA GLY A 135 -3.51 -5.19 -5.32
C GLY A 135 -2.84 -6.16 -4.34
N GLY A 136 -1.68 -5.74 -3.83
CA GLY A 136 -0.88 -6.57 -2.95
C GLY A 136 0.29 -7.13 -3.75
N ALA A 137 0.80 -8.29 -3.38
CA ALA A 137 1.91 -8.92 -4.06
C ALA A 137 1.44 -9.77 -5.25
N GLY A 138 1.98 -9.49 -6.44
CA GLY A 138 1.64 -10.21 -7.66
C GLY A 138 1.50 -9.25 -8.83
N ASP A 139 1.01 -9.73 -9.97
CA ASP A 139 0.69 -8.85 -11.10
C ASP A 139 -0.83 -8.68 -11.16
N ASP A 140 -1.36 -7.58 -10.63
CA ASP A 140 -2.79 -7.40 -10.42
C ASP A 140 -3.46 -6.60 -11.54
N THR A 141 -4.78 -6.81 -11.71
CA THR A 141 -5.64 -6.03 -12.59
C THR A 141 -6.70 -5.31 -11.77
N LEU A 142 -6.58 -3.98 -11.69
CA LEU A 142 -7.35 -3.12 -10.81
C LEU A 142 -8.28 -2.21 -11.64
N THR A 143 -9.52 -2.11 -11.21
CA THR A 143 -10.55 -1.24 -11.81
C THR A 143 -11.24 -0.48 -10.70
N GLY A 144 -11.20 0.84 -10.71
CA GLY A 144 -11.84 1.69 -9.69
C GLY A 144 -13.36 1.72 -9.87
N GLY A 145 -13.79 1.82 -11.12
CA GLY A 145 -15.19 1.99 -11.50
C GLY A 145 -15.54 3.46 -11.63
N ALA A 146 -16.60 3.90 -10.95
CA ALA A 146 -16.93 5.31 -10.89
C ALA A 146 -16.62 5.83 -9.50
N GLY A 147 -16.19 7.07 -9.39
CA GLY A 147 -15.68 7.57 -8.12
C GLY A 147 -14.39 8.31 -8.38
N TRP A 148 -13.74 8.73 -7.31
CA TRP A 148 -12.34 9.13 -7.34
C TRP A 148 -11.64 8.13 -6.45
N ASP A 149 -11.05 7.13 -7.06
CA ASP A 149 -10.55 5.95 -6.39
C ASP A 149 -9.09 6.14 -6.04
N THR A 150 -8.63 5.47 -4.98
CA THR A 150 -7.22 5.48 -4.58
C THR A 150 -6.65 4.09 -4.76
N PHE A 151 -5.68 3.98 -5.65
CA PHE A 151 -4.88 2.79 -5.89
C PHE A 151 -3.60 2.89 -5.08
N TRP A 152 -3.40 1.94 -4.18
CA TRP A 152 -2.30 1.93 -3.24
C TRP A 152 -1.24 0.92 -3.67
N VAL A 153 -0.01 1.40 -3.80
CA VAL A 153 1.16 0.58 -4.13
C VAL A 153 2.19 0.81 -3.02
N THR A 154 2.19 -0.09 -2.04
CA THR A 154 2.77 0.19 -0.72
C THR A 154 4.13 -0.47 -0.48
N PHE A 155 4.39 -1.64 -1.06
CA PHE A 155 5.58 -2.44 -0.76
C PHE A 155 6.30 -2.93 -2.03
N GLU A 156 7.57 -3.31 -1.88
CA GLU A 156 8.44 -3.70 -3.00
C GLU A 156 8.03 -4.99 -3.71
N ASP A 157 7.16 -5.80 -3.10
CA ASP A 157 6.62 -7.03 -3.68
C ASP A 157 5.32 -6.79 -4.45
N ALA A 158 4.88 -5.54 -4.60
CA ALA A 158 3.64 -5.19 -5.30
C ALA A 158 3.60 -5.59 -6.79
N GLY A 159 4.73 -5.99 -7.37
CA GLY A 159 4.79 -6.57 -8.72
C GLY A 159 4.42 -5.60 -9.85
N ASN A 160 3.73 -6.10 -10.88
CA ASN A 160 3.39 -5.34 -12.09
C ASN A 160 1.89 -5.21 -12.25
N ASP A 161 1.35 -4.11 -11.76
CA ASP A 161 -0.09 -3.88 -11.74
C ASP A 161 -0.58 -3.18 -13.00
N THR A 162 -1.82 -3.47 -13.36
CA THR A 162 -2.56 -2.79 -14.44
C THR A 162 -3.79 -2.12 -13.86
N ILE A 163 -3.88 -0.79 -13.99
CA ILE A 163 -5.08 -0.03 -13.64
C ILE A 163 -5.84 0.29 -14.93
N THR A 164 -7.06 -0.23 -15.03
CA THR A 164 -7.76 -0.30 -16.32
C THR A 164 -8.60 0.94 -16.68
N ASP A 165 -8.93 1.79 -15.70
CA ASP A 165 -9.86 2.91 -15.87
C ASP A 165 -9.44 4.22 -15.18
N PHE A 166 -8.14 4.39 -14.91
CA PHE A 166 -7.60 5.53 -14.17
C PHE A 166 -7.98 6.90 -14.76
N ASP A 167 -8.76 7.68 -14.01
CA ASP A 167 -9.14 9.06 -14.34
C ASP A 167 -8.05 10.06 -13.91
N ALA A 168 -7.11 10.32 -14.81
CA ALA A 168 -6.03 11.31 -14.62
C ALA A 168 -6.48 12.79 -14.76
N THR A 169 -7.79 13.09 -14.69
CA THR A 169 -8.24 14.49 -14.63
C THR A 169 -7.94 15.12 -13.28
N ALA A 170 -7.92 16.47 -13.23
CA ALA A 170 -7.62 17.21 -12.01
C ALA A 170 -8.59 16.86 -10.88
N GLY A 171 -8.05 16.25 -9.81
CA GLY A 171 -8.80 15.73 -8.68
C GLY A 171 -9.50 14.41 -8.90
N GLY A 172 -9.24 13.70 -10.00
CA GLY A 172 -9.73 12.35 -10.29
C GLY A 172 -9.09 11.27 -9.41
N ASP A 173 -8.81 10.11 -10.00
CA ASP A 173 -8.23 8.97 -9.28
C ASP A 173 -6.82 9.27 -8.79
N VAL A 174 -6.40 8.60 -7.73
CA VAL A 174 -5.11 8.79 -7.07
C VAL A 174 -4.34 7.48 -7.10
N LEU A 175 -3.11 7.52 -7.59
CA LEU A 175 -2.10 6.49 -7.37
C LEU A 175 -1.23 6.94 -6.18
N ASP A 176 -1.29 6.21 -5.07
CA ASP A 176 -0.47 6.49 -3.89
C ASP A 176 0.70 5.50 -3.82
N ILE A 177 1.92 6.04 -3.97
CA ILE A 177 3.19 5.31 -3.86
C ILE A 177 4.05 5.85 -2.71
N SER A 178 3.49 6.68 -1.82
CA SER A 178 4.22 7.36 -0.75
C SER A 178 4.93 6.38 0.19
N GLN A 179 4.31 5.21 0.43
CA GLN A 179 4.88 4.17 1.29
C GLN A 179 6.02 3.42 0.60
N LEU A 180 5.96 3.24 -0.73
CA LEU A 180 6.98 2.53 -1.49
C LEU A 180 8.31 3.30 -1.56
N LEU A 181 8.28 4.64 -1.59
CA LEU A 181 9.50 5.42 -1.76
C LEU A 181 10.28 5.59 -0.44
N ILE A 182 11.46 4.98 -0.34
CA ILE A 182 12.34 5.05 0.82
C ILE A 182 13.30 6.24 0.67
N GLY A 183 13.32 7.14 1.67
CA GLY A 183 14.24 8.28 1.67
C GLY A 183 13.93 9.36 0.62
N TYR A 184 12.73 9.34 0.04
CA TYR A 184 12.29 10.37 -0.91
C TYR A 184 12.32 11.77 -0.29
N THR A 185 13.18 12.64 -0.82
CA THR A 185 13.36 14.02 -0.34
C THR A 185 13.46 15.06 -1.46
N GLY A 186 13.23 14.67 -2.72
CA GLY A 186 13.46 15.58 -3.84
C GLY A 186 13.04 15.06 -5.20
N THR A 187 14.01 14.62 -6.00
CA THR A 187 13.83 14.38 -7.44
C THR A 187 13.00 13.13 -7.70
N LEU A 188 11.74 13.29 -8.12
CA LEU A 188 10.88 12.15 -8.44
C LEU A 188 11.48 11.25 -9.52
N GLY A 189 12.17 11.82 -10.51
CA GLY A 189 12.77 11.06 -11.61
C GLY A 189 13.89 10.09 -11.23
N ASP A 190 14.40 10.18 -9.99
CA ASP A 190 15.32 9.19 -9.43
C ASP A 190 14.55 7.92 -9.05
N PHE A 191 13.29 8.06 -8.60
CA PHE A 191 12.43 6.98 -8.13
C PHE A 191 11.42 6.51 -9.17
N VAL A 192 10.89 7.38 -10.03
CA VAL A 192 9.79 7.04 -10.93
C VAL A 192 10.13 7.48 -12.34
N THR A 193 10.00 6.54 -13.27
CA THR A 193 10.10 6.81 -14.71
C THR A 193 8.78 6.45 -15.38
N ALA A 194 8.44 7.16 -16.46
CA ALA A 194 7.23 6.92 -17.24
C ALA A 194 7.61 6.63 -18.71
N ALA A 195 6.91 5.69 -19.32
CA ALA A 195 7.07 5.33 -20.72
C ALA A 195 5.71 5.05 -21.38
N ASP A 196 5.69 5.06 -22.72
CA ASP A 196 4.58 4.52 -23.51
C ASP A 196 4.52 3.01 -23.31
N ASP A 197 3.35 2.50 -22.92
CA ASP A 197 3.07 1.08 -22.71
C ASP A 197 3.01 0.29 -24.05
N GLY A 198 2.94 0.98 -25.19
CA GLY A 198 2.74 0.41 -26.52
C GLY A 198 1.28 0.10 -26.87
N SER A 199 0.34 0.39 -25.97
CA SER A 199 -1.10 0.15 -26.11
C SER A 199 -1.94 1.43 -25.99
N GLY A 200 -1.30 2.57 -25.72
CA GLY A 200 -1.92 3.89 -25.64
C GLY A 200 -2.10 4.42 -24.21
N GLY A 201 -1.62 3.68 -23.22
CA GLY A 201 -1.50 4.07 -21.81
C GLY A 201 -0.11 4.59 -21.44
N THR A 202 0.18 4.57 -20.15
CA THR A 202 1.45 5.00 -19.56
C THR A 202 1.93 3.95 -18.57
N LEU A 203 3.10 3.38 -18.82
CA LEU A 203 3.78 2.49 -17.88
C LEU A 203 4.66 3.31 -16.94
N LEU A 204 4.39 3.22 -15.65
CA LEU A 204 5.26 3.73 -14.59
C LEU A 204 6.19 2.61 -14.11
N THR A 205 7.46 2.93 -13.94
CA THR A 205 8.45 2.05 -13.29
C THR A 205 8.97 2.76 -12.05
N ILE A 206 8.82 2.11 -10.91
CA ILE A 206 9.10 2.65 -9.59
C ILE A 206 10.31 1.91 -8.99
N ASP A 207 11.37 2.67 -8.79
CA ASP A 207 12.55 2.34 -8.02
C ASP A 207 12.37 2.85 -6.59
N HIS A 208 12.25 1.92 -5.64
CA HIS A 208 11.92 2.23 -4.25
C HIS A 208 13.01 3.02 -3.50
N ASP A 209 14.29 2.87 -3.88
CA ASP A 209 15.43 3.56 -3.24
C ASP A 209 16.01 4.71 -4.08
N GLY A 210 15.54 4.81 -5.34
CA GLY A 210 15.79 5.87 -6.29
C GLY A 210 17.23 5.98 -6.81
N THR A 211 18.20 5.22 -6.32
CA THR A 211 19.59 5.34 -6.80
C THR A 211 20.26 3.99 -6.98
N GLY A 212 20.32 3.52 -8.22
CA GLY A 212 21.10 2.32 -8.48
C GLY A 212 20.75 1.63 -9.78
N ALA A 213 21.01 0.33 -9.81
CA ALA A 213 20.29 -0.54 -10.72
C ALA A 213 18.87 -0.70 -10.17
N LEU A 214 17.88 -0.84 -11.05
CA LEU A 214 16.52 -1.20 -10.65
C LEU A 214 16.58 -2.59 -10.00
N ASP A 215 16.63 -2.63 -8.67
CA ASP A 215 16.60 -3.85 -7.89
C ASP A 215 15.12 -4.12 -7.56
N SER A 216 14.51 -5.06 -8.28
CA SER A 216 13.08 -5.43 -8.16
C SER A 216 12.10 -4.25 -8.32
N PRO A 217 12.08 -3.58 -9.48
CA PRO A 217 11.17 -2.45 -9.68
C PRO A 217 9.72 -2.92 -9.66
N VAL A 218 8.87 -2.13 -9.02
CA VAL A 218 7.41 -2.22 -9.14
C VAL A 218 6.98 -1.46 -10.38
N THR A 219 5.99 -1.96 -11.10
CA THR A 219 5.44 -1.24 -12.26
C THR A 219 3.93 -1.08 -12.15
N VAL A 220 3.43 0.02 -12.71
CA VAL A 220 1.99 0.30 -12.79
C VAL A 220 1.69 0.75 -14.21
N ASP A 221 0.92 -0.04 -14.93
CA ASP A 221 0.38 0.31 -16.24
C ASP A 221 -0.95 1.05 -16.07
N LEU A 222 -0.98 2.32 -16.46
CA LEU A 222 -2.17 3.16 -16.43
C LEU A 222 -2.84 3.11 -17.80
N GLU A 223 -3.77 2.17 -17.99
CA GLU A 223 -4.47 2.03 -19.26
C GLU A 223 -5.28 3.29 -19.59
N GLY A 224 -5.22 3.73 -20.85
CA GLY A 224 -5.97 4.90 -21.31
C GLY A 224 -5.39 6.27 -20.89
N VAL A 225 -4.43 6.30 -19.96
CA VAL A 225 -3.65 7.51 -19.65
C VAL A 225 -2.56 7.69 -20.70
N THR A 226 -2.81 8.53 -21.71
CA THR A 226 -1.87 8.70 -22.83
C THR A 226 -0.50 9.20 -22.37
N PHE A 227 0.55 8.47 -22.72
CA PHE A 227 1.93 8.90 -22.44
C PHE A 227 2.27 10.25 -23.08
N GLY A 228 2.85 11.13 -22.27
CA GLY A 228 3.46 12.39 -22.68
C GLY A 228 4.72 12.65 -21.88
N ALA A 229 5.65 13.43 -22.44
CA ALA A 229 6.93 13.73 -21.77
C ALA A 229 6.78 14.46 -20.41
N THR A 230 5.60 15.00 -20.12
CA THR A 230 5.25 15.69 -18.86
C THR A 230 4.28 14.90 -17.99
N VAL A 231 3.96 13.64 -18.33
CA VAL A 231 2.87 12.88 -17.66
C VAL A 231 3.03 12.81 -16.14
N LEU A 232 4.26 12.62 -15.63
CA LEU A 232 4.53 12.62 -14.19
C LEU A 232 4.27 13.98 -13.53
N ASP A 233 4.68 15.07 -14.18
CA ASP A 233 4.43 16.43 -13.69
C ASP A 233 2.93 16.74 -13.70
N ASP A 234 2.23 16.28 -14.73
CA ASP A 234 0.79 16.48 -14.89
C ASP A 234 0.00 15.68 -13.83
N LEU A 235 0.36 14.42 -13.57
CA LEU A 235 -0.25 13.60 -12.50
C LEU A 235 -0.04 14.22 -11.11
N LEU A 236 1.16 14.69 -10.81
CA LEU A 236 1.44 15.40 -9.55
C LEU A 236 0.61 16.70 -9.44
N ALA A 237 0.60 17.52 -10.50
CA ALA A 237 -0.08 18.81 -10.49
C ALA A 237 -1.61 18.67 -10.38
N ASN A 238 -2.16 17.59 -10.95
CA ASN A 238 -3.58 17.26 -10.88
C ASN A 238 -3.98 16.59 -9.56
N GLY A 239 -3.00 16.15 -8.75
CA GLY A 239 -3.24 15.42 -7.51
C GLY A 239 -3.54 13.93 -7.71
N ASN A 240 -3.20 13.37 -8.88
CA ASN A 240 -3.40 11.96 -9.21
C ASN A 240 -2.22 11.06 -8.81
N LEU A 241 -1.08 11.63 -8.39
CA LEU A 241 0.07 10.87 -7.91
C LEU A 241 0.51 11.41 -6.54
N THR A 242 0.50 10.55 -5.53
CA THR A 242 0.95 10.86 -4.17
C THR A 242 2.27 10.15 -3.88
N VAL A 243 3.24 10.90 -3.36
CA VAL A 243 4.62 10.44 -3.13
C VAL A 243 5.16 10.79 -1.72
N ILE A 244 4.37 11.50 -0.91
CA ILE A 244 4.70 11.96 0.46
C ILE A 244 3.47 11.97 1.36
#